data_AF-A0A2V7VY40-F1
#
_entry.id   AF-A0A2V7VY40-F1
#
_cell.length_a   1.000
_cell.length_b   1.000
_cell.length_c   1.000
_cell.angle_alpha   90.00
_cell.angle_beta   90.00
_cell.angle_gamma   90.00
#
_symmetry.space_group_name_H-M   'P 1'
#
loop_
_entity.id
_entity.type
_entity.pdbx_description
1 polymer ?
#
loop_
_entity_poly.entity_id
_entity_poly.type
_entity_poly.pdbx_seq_one_letter_code
_entity_poly.pdbx_strand_id
1 'polypeptide(L)'
;EKGRPRIRVWMRTVHYRRVVAFRTFLRTLLHEVCHHLDYAHFKLADSFHTEGFFQRESSLFYQLVPRDQSPEAKSSAESTGQ
;
A
#
# COMPACT_ATOMS: atom_id res chain seq x y z
N GLU A 1 29.37 2.75 10.28
CA GLU A 1 28.52 1.75 9.60
C GLU A 1 27.11 2.31 9.45
N LYS A 2 26.49 2.22 8.26
CA LYS A 2 25.05 2.50 8.14
C LYS A 2 24.31 1.34 8.81
N GLY A 3 23.54 1.62 9.86
CA GLY A 3 22.75 0.60 10.57
C GLY A 3 21.79 -0.13 9.64
N ARG A 4 21.36 -1.32 10.04
CA ARG A 4 20.38 -2.11 9.26
C ARG A 4 19.14 -1.25 8.97
N PRO A 5 18.60 -1.26 7.74
CA PRO A 5 17.40 -0.51 7.41
C PRO A 5 16.22 -0.97 8.27
N ARG A 6 15.40 -0.02 8.75
CA ARG A 6 14.31 -0.27 9.70
C ARG A 6 13.02 0.41 9.24
N ILE A 7 11.94 -0.37 9.22
CA ILE A 7 10.58 0.14 9.04
C ILE A 7 9.95 0.38 10.41
N ARG A 8 9.25 1.52 10.57
CA ARG A 8 8.47 1.85 11.76
C ARG A 8 7.07 2.28 11.33
N VAL A 9 6.05 1.78 12.04
CA VAL A 9 4.65 2.10 11.78
C VAL A 9 3.94 2.41 13.10
N TRP A 10 3.03 3.37 13.06
CA TRP A 10 2.24 3.76 14.23
C TRP A 10 0.96 2.93 14.29
N MET A 11 0.81 2.14 15.35
CA MET A 11 -0.32 1.19 15.49
C MET A 11 -1.54 1.76 16.23
N ARG A 12 -1.49 3.03 16.65
CA ARG A 12 -2.59 3.71 17.35
C ARG A 12 -2.98 5.00 16.66
N THR A 13 -4.28 5.24 16.52
CA THR A 13 -4.79 6.50 15.96
C THR A 13 -4.49 7.67 16.91
N VAL A 14 -4.17 8.83 16.34
CA VAL A 14 -3.67 10.00 17.12
C VAL A 14 -4.69 10.49 18.16
N HIS A 15 -5.96 10.62 17.76
CA HIS A 15 -6.99 11.21 18.63
C HIS A 15 -7.58 10.20 19.62
N TYR A 16 -7.91 8.98 19.16
CA TYR A 16 -8.67 8.02 19.97
C TYR A 16 -7.82 6.85 20.50
N ARG A 17 -6.53 6.80 20.15
CA ARG A 17 -5.59 5.73 20.54
C ARG A 17 -6.06 4.31 20.19
N ARG A 18 -6.99 4.19 19.23
CA ARG A 18 -7.53 2.92 18.76
C ARG A 18 -6.51 2.22 17.88
N VAL A 19 -6.54 0.89 17.85
CA VAL A 19 -5.70 0.11 16.92
C VAL A 19 -6.05 0.52 15.48
N VAL A 20 -5.03 0.73 14.66
CA VAL A 20 -5.21 1.05 13.23
C VAL A 20 -5.89 -0.12 12.51
N ALA A 21 -6.88 0.18 11.67
CA ALA A 21 -7.55 -0.83 10.86
C ALA A 21 -6.53 -1.59 9.99
N PHE A 22 -6.72 -2.91 9.84
CA PHE A 22 -5.75 -3.77 9.15
C PHE A 22 -5.39 -3.25 7.74
N ARG A 23 -6.40 -2.86 6.94
CA ARG A 23 -6.18 -2.30 5.61
C ARG A 23 -5.30 -1.04 5.64
N THR A 24 -5.53 -0.14 6.59
CA THR A 24 -4.72 1.08 6.75
C THR A 24 -3.30 0.73 7.17
N PHE A 25 -3.14 -0.15 8.16
CA PHE A 25 -1.83 -0.64 8.60
C PHE A 25 -1.04 -1.24 7.43
N LEU A 26 -1.67 -2.13 6.66
CA LEU A 26 -1.02 -2.82 5.55
C LEU A 26 -0.52 -1.83 4.49
N ARG A 27 -1.34 -0.84 4.12
CA ARG A 27 -0.91 0.20 3.16
C ARG A 27 0.24 1.04 3.69
N THR A 28 0.20 1.44 4.97
CA THR A 28 1.31 2.17 5.59
C THR A 28 2.59 1.32 5.64
N LEU A 29 2.49 0.03 5.95
CA LEU A 29 3.64 -0.87 5.91
C LEU A 29 4.22 -0.99 4.49
N LEU A 30 3.37 -1.22 3.49
CA LEU A 30 3.79 -1.38 2.10
C LEU A 30 4.40 -0.08 1.54
N HIS A 31 3.91 1.09 1.97
CA HIS A 31 4.51 2.38 1.65
C HIS A 31 5.98 2.46 2.08
N GLU A 32 6.27 2.10 3.33
CA GLU A 32 7.64 2.10 3.85
C GLU A 32 8.51 1.01 3.18
N VAL A 33 7.91 -0.13 2.80
CA VAL A 33 8.58 -1.17 2.01
C VAL A 33 8.93 -0.65 0.62
N CYS A 34 8.06 0.11 -0.04
CA CYS A 34 8.35 0.73 -1.34
C CYS A 34 9.51 1.70 -1.25
N HIS A 35 9.57 2.56 -0.22
CA HIS A 35 10.74 3.40 0.02
C HIS A 35 12.01 2.57 0.22
N HIS A 36 11.94 1.48 0.98
CA HIS A 36 13.07 0.57 1.14
C HIS A 36 13.50 -0.06 -0.20
N LEU A 37 12.56 -0.49 -1.03
CA LEU A 37 12.82 -1.08 -2.34
C LEU A 37 13.50 -0.07 -3.28
N ASP A 38 13.00 1.16 -3.33
CA ASP A 38 13.54 2.24 -4.15
C ASP A 38 15.01 2.52 -3.82
N TYR A 39 15.37 2.58 -2.54
CA TYR A 39 16.75 2.80 -2.11
C TYR A 39 17.61 1.53 -2.21
N ALA A 40 17.10 0.38 -1.78
CA ALA A 40 17.90 -0.84 -1.62
C ALA A 40 18.08 -1.60 -2.93
N HIS A 41 17.07 -1.66 -3.78
CA HIS A 41 17.09 -2.41 -5.04
C HIS A 41 17.30 -1.49 -6.23
N PHE A 42 16.48 -0.46 -6.40
CA PHE A 42 16.55 0.44 -7.56
C PHE A 42 17.64 1.50 -7.46
N LYS A 43 18.25 1.68 -6.27
CA LYS A 43 19.34 2.63 -6.01
C LYS A 43 18.98 4.07 -6.38
N LEU A 44 17.72 4.44 -6.25
CA LEU A 44 17.28 5.80 -6.50
C LEU A 44 17.91 6.75 -5.47
N ALA A 45 18.31 7.94 -5.89
CA ALA A 45 18.83 8.97 -4.99
C ALA A 45 17.74 9.42 -4.00
N ASP A 46 16.51 9.56 -4.51
CA ASP A 46 15.31 9.94 -3.78
C ASP A 46 14.13 9.04 -4.14
N SER A 47 13.17 8.91 -3.23
CA SER A 47 11.96 8.11 -3.42
C SER A 47 10.73 9.00 -3.17
N PHE A 48 10.39 9.81 -4.19
CA PHE A 48 9.23 10.69 -4.13
C PHE A 48 7.93 9.92 -4.38
N HIS A 49 6.84 10.41 -3.79
CA HIS A 49 5.48 9.90 -3.96
C HIS A 49 4.89 10.25 -5.32
N THR A 50 5.50 9.71 -6.37
CA THR A 50 5.04 9.86 -7.76
C THR A 50 3.96 8.83 -8.09
N GLU A 51 3.32 8.99 -9.25
CA GLU A 51 2.37 7.99 -9.76
C GLU A 51 2.97 6.58 -9.77
N GLY A 52 4.21 6.42 -10.25
CA GLY A 52 4.89 5.13 -10.28
C GLY A 52 5.13 4.54 -8.88
N PHE A 53 5.38 5.38 -7.88
CA PHE A 53 5.48 4.93 -6.47
C PHE A 53 4.14 4.35 -5.99
N PHE A 54 3.04 5.07 -6.21
CA PHE A 54 1.71 4.62 -5.81
C PHE A 54 1.24 3.37 -6.57
N GLN A 55 1.63 3.23 -7.84
CA GLN A 55 1.36 2.02 -8.62
C GLN A 55 2.10 0.80 -8.03
N ARG A 56 3.35 0.95 -7.60
CA ARG A 56 4.09 -0.13 -6.92
C ARG A 56 3.43 -0.53 -5.60
N GLU A 57 3.09 0.43 -4.73
CA GLU A 57 2.39 0.16 -3.46
C GLU A 57 1.07 -0.57 -3.70
N SER A 58 0.27 -0.08 -4.65
CA SER A 58 -1.03 -0.67 -4.98
C SER A 58 -0.87 -2.08 -5.55
N SER A 59 0.12 -2.31 -6.42
CA SER A 59 0.42 -3.63 -6.96
C SER A 59 0.73 -4.64 -5.85
N LEU A 60 1.56 -4.27 -4.87
CA LEU A 60 1.85 -5.13 -3.72
C LEU A 60 0.60 -5.37 -2.87
N PHE A 61 -0.21 -4.34 -2.62
CA PHE A 61 -1.42 -4.47 -1.84
C PHE A 61 -2.40 -5.47 -2.45
N TYR A 62 -2.66 -5.39 -3.76
CA TYR A 62 -3.60 -6.28 -4.44
C TYR A 62 -3.11 -7.72 -4.63
N GLN A 63 -1.81 -7.98 -4.45
CA GLN A 63 -1.28 -9.34 -4.38
C GLN A 63 -1.55 -10.00 -3.02
N LEU A 64 -1.65 -9.20 -1.96
CA LEU A 64 -1.79 -9.68 -0.57
C LEU A 64 -3.24 -9.66 -0.08
N VAL A 65 -4.09 -8.83 -0.68
CA VAL A 65 -5.49 -8.70 -0.31
C VAL A 65 -6.36 -9.37 -1.36
N PRO A 66 -7.16 -10.39 -0.97
CA PRO A 66 -8.12 -11.01 -1.88
C PRO A 66 -9.00 -9.94 -2.51
N ARG A 67 -9.14 -9.99 -3.83
CA ARG A 67 -10.19 -9.23 -4.50
C ARG A 67 -11.51 -9.85 -4.07
N ASP A 68 -12.44 -9.02 -3.61
CA ASP A 68 -13.78 -9.47 -3.30
C ASP A 68 -14.39 -10.06 -4.59
N GLN A 69 -14.51 -11.39 -4.65
CA GLN A 69 -15.06 -12.11 -5.79
C GLN A 69 -16.58 -12.25 -5.66
N SER A 70 -17.22 -11.35 -4.91
CA SER A 70 -18.66 -11.33 -4.77
C SER A 70 -19.32 -11.09 -6.15
N PRO A 71 -20.21 -11.99 -6.61
CA PRO A 71 -20.77 -11.95 -7.97
C PRO A 71 -21.58 -10.68 -8.28
N GLU A 72 -21.98 -9.90 -7.27
CA GLU A 72 -22.75 -8.66 -7.42
C GLU A 72 -21.95 -7.51 -8.07
N ALA A 73 -20.62 -7.48 -7.93
CA ALA A 73 -19.79 -6.38 -8.46
C ALA A 73 -19.60 -6.42 -9.99
N LYS A 74 -19.92 -7.55 -10.65
CA LYS A 74 -19.79 -7.69 -12.11
C LYS A 74 -21.04 -7.23 -12.87
N SER A 75 -22.18 -7.05 -12.20
CA SER A 75 -23.45 -6.68 -12.83
C SER A 75 -23.53 -5.20 -13.24
N SER A 76 -22.72 -4.32 -12.66
CA SER A 76 -22.85 -2.87 -12.88
C SER A 76 -22.09 -2.34 -14.10
N ALA A 77 -21.27 -3.17 -14.76
CA ALA A 77 -20.46 -2.76 -15.91
C ALA A 77 -21.09 -3.07 -17.28
N GLU A 78 -22.21 -3.81 -17.33
CA GLU A 78 -22.85 -4.25 -18.58
C GLU A 78 -24.19 -3.54 -18.90
N SER A 79 -24.61 -2.54 -18.12
CA SER A 79 -25.85 -1.79 -18.38
C SER A 79 -25.60 -0.29 -18.57
N THR A 80 -24.87 0.07 -19.63
CA THR A 80 -25.00 1.39 -20.28
C THR A 80 -24.68 1.21 -21.74
N GLY A 81 -25.69 0.80 -22.49
CA GLY A 81 -25.59 0.48 -23.91
C GLY A 81 -26.96 0.23 -24.50
N GLN A 82 -27.84 1.22 -24.38
CA GLN A 82 -29.05 1.34 -25.20
C GLN A 82 -29.28 2.80 -25.51
#